data_AF-A0A1G2G3J2-F1
#
_entry.id   AF-A0A1G2G3J2-F1
#
_cell.length_a   1.000
_cell.length_b   1.000
_cell.length_c   1.000
_cell.angle_alpha   90.00
_cell.angle_beta   90.00
_cell.angle_gamma   90.00
#
_symmetry.space_group_name_H-M   'P 1'
#
loop_
_entity.id
_entity.type
_entity.pdbx_description
1 polymer ?
#
loop_
_entity_poly.entity_id
_entity_poly.type
_entity_poly.pdbx_seq_one_letter_code
_entity_poly.pdbx_strand_id
1 'polypeptide(L)'
;MKSIAEWQKALSEAAERKFPDSGWRESDRLSSIRRQLEDVEASLTVESGEVQSDDHAHQNPDHRIAALIADILILAGERGADVETELQKVLEWFESDQ
;
A
#
# COMPACT_ATOMS: atom_id res chain seq x y z
N MET A 1 -10.28 16.86 1.11
CA MET A 1 -9.83 15.45 1.11
C MET A 1 -9.18 15.22 -0.23
N LYS A 2 -8.04 14.52 -0.32
CA LYS A 2 -7.40 14.27 -1.62
C LYS A 2 -8.16 13.16 -2.36
N SER A 3 -8.27 13.23 -3.69
CA SER A 3 -8.70 12.11 -4.53
C SER A 3 -7.63 10.99 -4.56
N ILE A 4 -7.97 9.82 -5.10
CA ILE A 4 -6.98 8.74 -5.22
C ILE A 4 -5.87 9.14 -6.17
N ALA A 5 -6.20 9.78 -7.30
CA ALA A 5 -5.21 10.32 -8.23
C ALA A 5 -4.28 11.34 -7.57
N GLU A 6 -4.80 12.22 -6.71
CA GLU A 6 -4.00 13.17 -5.94
C GLU A 6 -3.08 12.47 -4.93
N TRP A 7 -3.53 11.38 -4.32
CA TRP A 7 -2.70 10.55 -3.45
C TRP A 7 -1.60 9.82 -4.21
N GLN A 8 -1.91 9.16 -5.34
CA GLN A 8 -0.93 8.50 -6.19
C GLN A 8 0.19 9.48 -6.58
N LYS A 9 -0.17 10.67 -7.06
CA LYS A 9 0.80 11.72 -7.41
C LYS A 9 1.65 12.13 -6.21
N ALA A 10 1.03 12.49 -5.09
CA ALA A 10 1.76 12.98 -3.91
C ALA A 10 2.71 11.92 -3.33
N LEU A 11 2.30 10.65 -3.32
CA LEU A 11 3.10 9.53 -2.82
C LEU A 11 4.25 9.19 -3.75
N SER A 12 4.01 9.12 -5.06
CA SER A 12 5.07 8.87 -6.04
C SER A 12 6.13 9.96 -6.00
N GLU A 13 5.73 11.23 -6.00
CA GLU A 13 6.67 12.36 -5.88
C GLU A 13 7.43 12.34 -4.54
N ALA A 14 6.78 11.92 -3.45
CA ALA A 14 7.44 11.79 -2.16
C ALA A 14 8.44 10.63 -2.13
N ALA A 15 8.11 9.50 -2.78
CA ALA A 15 9.00 8.35 -2.92
C ALA A 15 10.24 8.70 -3.75
N GLU A 16 10.06 9.40 -4.87
CA GLU A 16 11.16 9.88 -5.72
C GLU A 16 12.09 10.84 -4.95
N ARG A 17 11.53 11.76 -4.16
CA ARG A 17 12.35 12.68 -3.33
C ARG A 17 13.10 11.95 -2.22
N LYS A 18 12.50 10.94 -1.60
CA LYS A 18 13.09 10.19 -0.48
C LYS A 18 14.16 9.21 -0.96
N PHE A 19 13.94 8.63 -2.14
CA PHE A 19 14.82 7.64 -2.76
C PHE A 19 15.19 8.10 -4.17
N PRO A 20 15.98 9.19 -4.30
CA PRO A 20 16.42 9.65 -5.60
C PRO A 20 17.26 8.57 -6.27
N ASP A 21 17.11 8.42 -7.58
CA ASP A 21 17.86 7.45 -8.40
C ASP A 21 17.74 6.00 -7.92
N SER A 22 16.61 5.65 -7.27
CA SER A 22 16.41 4.31 -6.70
C SER A 22 16.58 3.19 -7.74
N GLY A 23 16.32 3.49 -9.02
CA GLY A 23 16.35 2.51 -10.10
C GLY A 23 15.31 1.40 -9.92
N TRP A 24 14.32 1.61 -9.05
CA TRP A 24 13.31 0.62 -8.74
C TRP A 24 12.53 0.24 -9.99
N ARG A 25 12.41 -1.06 -10.19
CA ARG A 25 11.57 -1.66 -11.23
C ARG A 25 10.24 -2.07 -10.62
N GLU A 26 9.25 -2.35 -11.47
CA GLU A 26 7.97 -2.92 -11.02
C GLU A 26 8.16 -4.16 -10.12
N SER A 27 9.18 -5.00 -10.38
CA SER A 27 9.51 -6.16 -9.53
C SER A 27 9.96 -5.79 -8.12
N ASP A 28 10.67 -4.68 -7.97
CA ASP A 28 11.14 -4.19 -6.66
C ASP A 28 9.95 -3.64 -5.88
N ARG A 29 9.05 -2.92 -6.55
CA ARG A 29 7.79 -2.45 -5.96
C ARG A 29 6.91 -3.61 -5.49
N LEU A 30 6.73 -4.64 -6.30
CA LEU A 30 6.00 -5.85 -5.90
C LEU A 30 6.66 -6.57 -4.72
N SER A 31 7.98 -6.56 -4.65
CA SER A 31 8.71 -7.13 -3.51
C SER A 31 8.53 -6.30 -2.23
N SER A 32 8.47 -4.96 -2.35
CA SER A 32 8.13 -4.06 -1.24
C SER A 32 6.73 -4.31 -0.72
N ILE A 33 5.74 -4.44 -1.60
CA ILE A 33 4.34 -4.75 -1.25
C ILE A 33 4.24 -6.06 -0.45
N ARG A 34 4.97 -7.11 -0.86
CA ARG A 34 4.99 -8.38 -0.10
C ARG A 34 5.53 -8.19 1.32
N ARG A 35 6.62 -7.45 1.49
CA ARG A 35 7.17 -7.15 2.82
C ARG A 35 6.21 -6.29 3.66
N GLN A 36 5.55 -5.30 3.06
CA GLN A 36 4.54 -4.51 3.77
C GLN A 36 3.34 -5.35 4.21
N LEU A 37 2.96 -6.36 3.43
CA LEU A 37 1.92 -7.32 3.84
C LEU A 37 2.38 -8.16 5.05
N GLU A 38 3.62 -8.67 5.03
CA GLU A 38 4.21 -9.38 6.17
C GLU A 38 4.24 -8.49 7.44
N ASP A 39 4.60 -7.21 7.31
CA ASP A 39 4.58 -6.26 8.43
C ASP A 39 3.15 -6.02 8.96
N VAL A 40 2.14 -5.96 8.07
CA VAL A 40 0.72 -5.83 8.46
C VAL A 40 0.28 -7.07 9.23
N GLU A 41 0.57 -8.27 8.73
CA GLU A 41 0.26 -9.52 9.42
C GLU A 41 0.89 -9.55 10.81
N ALA A 42 2.20 -9.27 10.92
CA ALA A 42 2.89 -9.22 12.20
C ALA A 42 2.28 -8.18 13.16
N SER A 43 1.92 -6.99 12.66
CA SER A 43 1.31 -5.96 13.48
C SER A 43 -0.07 -6.34 13.99
N LEU A 44 -0.89 -7.03 13.19
CA LEU A 44 -2.21 -7.51 13.60
C LEU A 44 -2.12 -8.64 14.63
N THR A 45 -1.15 -9.55 14.49
CA THR A 45 -0.87 -10.60 15.47
C THR A 45 -0.40 -10.04 16.82
N VAL A 46 0.35 -8.93 16.80
CA VAL A 46 0.74 -8.21 18.01
C VAL A 46 -0.46 -7.51 18.64
N GLU A 47 -1.31 -6.87 17.84
CA GLU A 47 -2.54 -6.22 18.31
C GLU A 47 -3.52 -7.22 18.94
N SER A 48 -3.66 -8.42 18.35
CA SER A 48 -4.52 -9.49 18.90
C SER A 48 -3.96 -10.11 20.18
N GLY A 49 -2.70 -9.83 20.53
CA GLY A 49 -2.02 -10.36 21.70
C GLY A 49 -1.52 -11.80 21.54
N GLU A 50 -1.53 -12.34 20.32
CA GLU A 50 -1.01 -13.67 20.01
C GLU A 50 0.51 -13.75 20.12
N VAL A 51 1.22 -12.64 19.83
CA VAL A 51 2.67 -12.54 19.90
C VAL A 51 3.09 -11.20 20.54
N GLN A 52 4.20 -11.21 21.28
CA GLN A 52 4.85 -9.97 21.72
C GLN A 52 6.00 -9.61 20.76
N SER A 53 6.06 -8.34 20.35
CA SER A 53 7.11 -7.80 19.50
C SER A 53 7.60 -6.46 20.02
N ASP A 54 8.92 -6.32 20.15
CA ASP A 54 9.57 -5.05 20.49
C ASP A 54 9.82 -4.16 19.26
N ASP A 55 9.57 -4.67 18.05
CA ASP A 55 9.68 -3.87 16.83
C ASP A 55 8.57 -2.81 16.78
N HIS A 56 8.97 -1.54 16.74
CA HIS A 56 8.08 -0.39 16.58
C HIS A 56 7.22 -0.48 15.32
N ALA A 57 7.66 -1.20 14.30
CA ALA A 57 6.88 -1.44 13.10
C ALA A 57 5.57 -2.18 13.39
N HIS A 58 5.57 -3.10 14.35
CA HIS A 58 4.43 -3.96 14.67
C HIS A 58 3.50 -3.37 15.74
N GLN A 59 3.81 -2.16 16.24
CA GLN A 59 3.05 -1.50 17.31
C GLN A 59 1.96 -0.56 16.78
N ASN A 60 1.82 -0.42 15.46
CA ASN A 60 0.83 0.48 14.85
C ASN A 60 0.25 -0.13 13.55
N PRO A 61 -0.77 -0.99 13.66
CA PRO A 61 -1.32 -1.73 12.52
C PRO A 61 -1.94 -0.79 11.48
N ASP A 62 -2.64 0.26 11.91
CA ASP A 62 -3.22 1.27 11.01
C ASP A 62 -2.15 1.94 10.14
N HIS A 63 -1.00 2.29 10.73
CA HIS A 63 0.10 2.86 9.97
C HIS A 63 0.70 1.87 8.96
N ARG A 64 0.74 0.58 9.29
CA ARG A 64 1.22 -0.46 8.39
C ARG A 64 0.27 -0.71 7.23
N ILE A 65 -1.03 -0.72 7.49
CA ILE A 65 -2.05 -0.77 6.44
C ILE A 65 -1.91 0.45 5.53
N ALA A 66 -1.71 1.65 6.09
CA ALA A 66 -1.49 2.85 5.29
C ALA A 66 -0.21 2.79 4.43
N ALA A 67 0.88 2.21 4.95
CA ALA A 67 2.13 2.01 4.22
C ALA A 67 1.97 1.01 3.06
N LEU A 68 1.25 -0.09 3.29
CA LEU A 68 0.88 -1.05 2.24
C LEU A 68 0.05 -0.39 1.13
N ILE A 69 -0.98 0.37 1.50
CA ILE A 69 -1.81 1.13 0.55
C ILE A 69 -0.94 2.10 -0.24
N ALA A 70 0.01 2.78 0.41
CA ALA A 70 0.88 3.72 -0.27
C ALA A 70 1.72 3.04 -1.37
N ASP A 71 2.31 1.88 -1.08
CA ASP A 71 3.07 1.12 -2.08
C ASP A 71 2.20 0.64 -3.25
N ILE A 72 0.96 0.21 -2.99
CA ILE A 72 0.00 -0.18 -4.04
C ILE A 72 -0.38 1.03 -4.91
N LEU A 73 -0.64 2.20 -4.31
CA LEU A 73 -0.96 3.41 -5.05
C LEU A 73 0.21 3.90 -5.91
N ILE A 74 1.45 3.80 -5.40
CA ILE A 74 2.64 4.13 -6.18
C ILE A 74 2.77 3.18 -7.38
N LEU A 75 2.61 1.86 -7.17
CA LEU A 75 2.60 0.89 -8.29
C LEU A 75 1.55 1.23 -9.33
N ALA A 76 0.32 1.52 -8.90
CA ALA A 76 -0.75 1.90 -9.81
C ALA A 76 -0.43 3.20 -10.57
N GLY A 77 0.21 4.16 -9.91
CA GLY A 77 0.70 5.40 -10.53
C GLY A 77 1.79 5.13 -11.58
N GLU A 78 2.77 4.29 -11.27
CA GLU A 78 3.84 3.85 -12.19
C GLU A 78 3.25 3.18 -13.46
N ARG A 79 2.12 2.46 -13.31
CA ARG A 79 1.38 1.82 -14.42
C ARG A 79 0.47 2.76 -15.20
N GLY A 80 0.25 3.99 -14.72
CA GLY A 80 -0.74 4.91 -15.28
C GLY A 80 -2.18 4.42 -15.14
N ALA A 81 -2.47 3.63 -14.09
CA ALA A 81 -3.79 3.08 -13.86
C ALA A 81 -4.76 4.13 -13.30
N ASP A 82 -5.98 4.17 -13.86
CA ASP A 82 -7.11 4.90 -13.29
C ASP A 82 -7.77 4.06 -12.19
N VAL A 83 -7.23 4.20 -10.97
CA VAL A 83 -7.65 3.39 -9.81
C VAL A 83 -9.11 3.64 -9.44
N GLU A 84 -9.63 4.86 -9.61
CA GLU A 84 -11.02 5.17 -9.26
C GLU A 84 -11.98 4.39 -10.17
N THR A 85 -11.71 4.39 -11.48
CA THR A 85 -12.49 3.58 -12.44
C THR A 85 -12.36 2.08 -12.18
N GLU A 86 -11.14 1.57 -11.90
CA GLU A 86 -10.96 0.14 -11.62
C GLU A 86 -11.62 -0.30 -10.30
N LEU A 87 -11.58 0.54 -9.25
CA LEU A 87 -12.28 0.28 -8.00
C LEU A 87 -13.80 0.24 -8.18
N GLN A 88 -14.35 1.12 -9.03
CA GLN A 88 -15.78 1.08 -9.36
C GLN A 88 -16.17 -0.26 -10.00
N LYS A 89 -15.36 -0.79 -10.93
CA LYS A 89 -15.60 -2.11 -11.53
C LYS A 89 -15.51 -3.25 -10.51
N VAL A 90 -14.55 -3.16 -9.58
CA VAL A 90 -14.41 -4.14 -8.49
C VAL A 90 -15.61 -4.09 -7.54
N LEU A 91 -16.10 -2.88 -7.22
CA LEU A 91 -17.31 -2.70 -6.41
C LEU A 91 -18.53 -3.30 -7.11
N GLU A 92 -18.73 -2.99 -8.38
CA GLU A 92 -19.80 -3.57 -9.20
C GLU A 92 -19.76 -5.09 -9.24
N TRP A 93 -18.55 -5.68 -9.28
CA TRP A 93 -18.37 -7.12 -9.19
C TRP A 93 -18.81 -7.68 -7.82
N PHE A 94 -18.41 -7.05 -6.71
CA PHE A 94 -18.84 -7.47 -5.36
C PHE A 94 -20.35 -7.34 -5.15
N GLU A 95 -20.99 -6.35 -5.78
CA GLU A 95 -22.44 -6.10 -5.68
C GLU A 95 -23.27 -6.95 -6.65
N SER A 96 -22.62 -7.65 -7.60
CA SER A 96 -23.32 -8.53 -8.53
C SER A 96 -23.64 -9.87 -7.88
N ASP A 97 -24.89 -10.33 -7.99
CA ASP A 97 -25.39 -11.62 -7.49
C ASP A 97 -24.86 -12.84 -8.30
N GLN A 98 -23.55 -12.93 -8.55
CA GLN A 98 -22.93 -14.16 -9.08
C GLN A 98 -22.50 -15.12 -7.97
#